data_AF-A0A7L0K6W0-F1
#
_entry.id   AF-A0A7L0K6W0-F1
#
_cell.length_a   1.000
_cell.length_b   1.000
_cell.length_c   1.000
_cell.angle_alpha   90.00
_cell.angle_beta   90.00
_cell.angle_gamma   90.00
#
_symmetry.space_group_name_H-M   'P 1'
#
loop_
_entity.id
_entity.type
_entity.pdbx_description
1 polymer ?
#
loop_
_entity_poly.entity_id
_entity_poly.type
_entity_poly.pdbx_seq_one_letter_code
_entity_poly.pdbx_strand_id
1 'polypeptide(L)'
;DLIVMDLKDGFFTIPLHPDDCEKFAFTVPSVNRHAPAKRCQWVVLPQGIKNSPTVCQWCVDVALRPFRQRFPEHLIYHCMDDLLICARDLNKELVLDNLHAALK
;
A
#
# COMPACT_ATOMS: atom_id res chain seq x y z
N ASP A 1 -0.73 17.19 -17.65
CA ASP A 1 0.37 16.27 -17.23
C ASP A 1 -0.16 15.04 -16.50
N LEU A 2 0.68 14.00 -16.41
CA LEU A 2 0.41 12.76 -15.69
C LEU A 2 1.54 12.50 -14.69
N ILE A 3 1.18 12.10 -13.47
CA ILE A 3 2.07 11.50 -12.47
C ILE A 3 1.60 10.06 -12.24
N VAL A 4 2.56 9.15 -12.14
CA VAL A 4 2.34 7.77 -11.69
C VAL A 4 3.19 7.56 -10.45
N MET A 5 2.56 7.10 -9.37
CA MET A 5 3.22 6.79 -8.10
C MET A 5 3.02 5.29 -7.82
N ASP A 6 4.13 4.59 -7.57
CA ASP A 6 4.14 3.19 -7.18
C ASP A 6 3.83 3.06 -5.67
N LEU A 7 2.87 2.21 -5.34
CA LEU A 7 2.36 1.89 -4.01
C LEU A 7 2.68 0.44 -3.60
N LYS A 8 3.55 -0.27 -4.32
CA LYS A 8 3.87 -1.67 -4.06
C LYS A 8 4.32 -1.97 -2.63
N ASP A 9 5.01 -1.02 -1.99
CA ASP A 9 5.44 -1.14 -0.59
C ASP A 9 4.36 -0.69 0.41
N GLY A 10 3.25 -0.11 -0.07
CA GLY A 10 2.12 0.35 0.76
C GLY A 10 1.39 -0.80 1.48
N PHE A 11 1.48 -2.03 0.98
CA PHE A 11 0.96 -3.20 1.71
C PHE A 11 1.65 -3.37 3.07
N PHE A 12 2.96 -3.10 3.13
CA PHE A 12 3.74 -3.27 4.35
C PHE A 12 3.57 -2.15 5.37
N THR A 13 2.85 -1.07 5.02
CA THR A 13 2.51 0.01 5.95
C THR A 13 1.17 -0.21 6.65
N ILE A 14 0.35 -1.15 6.17
CA ILE A 14 -0.97 -1.43 6.72
C ILE A 14 -0.86 -2.54 7.79
N PRO A 15 -1.09 -2.24 9.08
CA PRO A 15 -1.02 -3.26 10.13
C PRO A 15 -2.16 -4.27 9.97
N LEU A 16 -1.86 -5.55 10.19
CA LEU A 16 -2.90 -6.56 10.39
C LEU A 16 -3.49 -6.43 11.79
N HIS A 17 -4.75 -6.82 11.93
CA HIS A 17 -5.31 -7.01 13.26
C HIS A 17 -4.53 -8.13 13.98
N PRO A 18 -4.14 -7.95 15.27
CA PRO A 18 -3.35 -8.93 16.00
C PRO A 18 -3.92 -10.36 15.96
N ASP A 19 -5.25 -10.49 16.04
CA ASP A 19 -5.96 -11.78 16.00
C ASP A 19 -5.94 -12.45 14.61
N ASP A 20 -5.58 -11.71 13.56
CA ASP A 20 -5.47 -12.23 12.20
C ASP A 20 -4.04 -12.65 11.83
N CYS A 21 -3.02 -12.14 12.53
CA CYS A 21 -1.60 -12.41 12.25
C CYS A 21 -1.29 -13.91 12.18
N GLU A 22 -1.83 -14.70 13.11
CA GLU A 22 -1.60 -16.15 13.14
C GLU A 22 -2.16 -16.88 11.90
N LYS A 23 -3.25 -16.38 11.31
CA LYS A 23 -3.85 -16.95 10.10
C LYS A 23 -2.92 -16.81 8.89
N PHE A 24 -1.97 -15.88 8.96
CA PHE A 24 -0.93 -15.63 7.97
C PHE A 24 0.45 -16.16 8.42
N ALA A 25 0.50 -17.15 9.30
CA ALA A 25 1.74 -17.81 9.67
C ALA A 25 2.31 -18.64 8.50
N PHE A 26 3.63 -18.65 8.36
CA PHE A 26 4.37 -19.44 7.38
C PHE A 26 5.64 -20.05 7.99
N THR A 27 6.25 -20.99 7.27
CA THR A 27 7.45 -21.69 7.74
C THR A 27 8.62 -21.39 6.80
N VAL A 28 9.74 -20.96 7.38
CA VAL A 28 10.99 -20.72 6.68
C VAL A 28 11.88 -21.97 6.85
N PRO A 29 12.18 -22.70 5.75
CA PRO A 29 13.03 -23.88 5.83
C PRO A 29 14.48 -23.49 6.10
N SER A 30 15.22 -24.35 6.81
CA SER A 30 16.67 -24.21 6.91
C SER A 30 17.37 -24.81 5.68
N VAL A 31 18.53 -24.27 5.32
CA VAL A 31 19.42 -24.86 4.30
C VAL A 31 19.69 -26.33 4.65
N ASN A 32 19.38 -27.23 3.71
CA ASN A 32 19.58 -28.68 3.83
C ASN A 32 19.05 -29.31 5.14
N ARG A 33 17.97 -28.75 5.73
CA ARG A 33 17.38 -29.24 7.00
C ARG A 33 18.36 -29.29 8.19
N HIS A 34 19.42 -28.48 8.19
CA HIS A 34 20.39 -28.43 9.29
C HIS A 34 19.81 -27.94 10.64
N ALA A 35 18.66 -27.26 10.63
CA ALA A 35 17.99 -26.79 11.84
C ALA A 35 16.47 -26.96 11.73
N PRO A 36 15.73 -26.95 12.86
CA PRO A 36 14.27 -26.87 12.82
C PRO A 36 13.81 -25.66 12.01
N ALA A 37 12.75 -25.84 11.22
CA ALA A 37 12.20 -24.77 10.41
C ALA A 37 11.60 -23.67 11.31
N LYS A 38 11.80 -22.41 10.95
CA LYS A 38 11.31 -21.28 11.76
C LYS A 38 9.88 -20.95 11.36
N ARG A 39 8.97 -20.84 12.35
CA ARG A 39 7.62 -20.32 12.13
C ARG A 39 7.63 -18.81 12.29
N CYS A 40 7.17 -18.11 11.26
CA CYS A 40 7.02 -16.66 11.23
C CYS A 40 5.55 -16.32 10.94
N GLN A 41 5.14 -15.09 11.23
CA GLN A 41 3.82 -14.60 10.90
C GLN A 41 3.91 -13.18 10.36
N TRP A 42 2.98 -12.82 9.48
CA TRP A 42 2.82 -11.45 9.04
C TRP A 42 2.18 -10.60 10.14
N VAL A 43 2.71 -9.39 10.33
CA VAL A 43 2.15 -8.36 11.24
C VAL A 43 1.56 -7.17 10.46
N VAL A 44 1.82 -7.15 9.16
CA VAL A 44 1.33 -6.18 8.18
C VAL A 44 0.73 -6.94 7.02
N LEU A 45 -0.06 -6.26 6.19
CA LEU A 45 -0.83 -6.88 5.12
C LEU A 45 0.11 -7.60 4.12
N PRO A 46 0.01 -8.93 3.98
CA PRO A 46 0.87 -9.68 3.06
C PRO A 46 0.46 -9.47 1.60
N GLN A 47 1.44 -9.40 0.71
CA GLN A 47 1.22 -9.48 -0.74
C GLN A 47 0.79 -10.89 -1.16
N GLY A 48 0.07 -11.00 -2.27
CA GLY A 48 -0.35 -12.28 -2.84
C GLY A 48 -1.57 -12.94 -2.16
N ILE A 49 -2.18 -12.29 -1.17
CA ILE A 49 -3.46 -12.73 -0.60
C ILE A 49 -4.61 -12.05 -1.33
N LYS A 50 -5.63 -12.84 -1.68
CA LYS A 50 -6.79 -12.43 -2.50
C LYS A 50 -7.44 -11.12 -2.06
N ASN A 51 -7.55 -10.89 -0.75
CA ASN A 51 -8.25 -9.72 -0.20
C ASN A 51 -7.32 -8.54 0.11
N SER A 52 -6.00 -8.73 0.06
CA SER A 52 -5.05 -7.64 0.34
C SER A 52 -5.20 -6.44 -0.60
N PRO A 53 -5.40 -6.61 -1.92
CA PRO A 53 -5.61 -5.47 -2.81
C PRO A 53 -6.81 -4.61 -2.41
N THR A 54 -7.92 -5.23 -1.99
CA THR A 54 -9.13 -4.50 -1.57
C THR A 54 -8.89 -3.70 -0.29
N VAL A 55 -8.19 -4.28 0.70
CA VAL A 55 -7.85 -3.58 1.95
C VAL A 55 -6.89 -2.42 1.67
N CYS A 56 -5.85 -2.66 0.86
CA CYS A 56 -4.90 -1.62 0.45
C CYS A 56 -5.61 -0.47 -0.28
N GLN A 57 -6.48 -0.80 -1.25
CA GLN A 57 -7.24 0.19 -1.99
C GLN A 57 -8.13 1.06 -1.10
N TRP A 58 -8.79 0.45 -0.12
CA TRP A 58 -9.61 1.20 0.84
C TRP A 58 -8.76 2.12 1.73
N CYS A 59 -7.64 1.63 2.27
CA CYS A 59 -6.72 2.44 3.08
C CYS A 59 -6.18 3.64 2.29
N VAL A 60 -5.73 3.42 1.05
CA VAL A 60 -5.25 4.48 0.16
C VAL A 60 -6.35 5.49 -0.16
N ASP A 61 -7.58 5.04 -0.45
CA ASP A 61 -8.68 5.96 -0.73
C ASP A 61 -9.03 6.82 0.48
N VAL A 62 -9.00 6.26 1.69
CA VAL A 62 -9.17 7.01 2.95
C VAL A 62 -8.05 8.05 3.12
N ALA A 63 -6.80 7.64 2.94
CA ALA A 63 -5.63 8.50 3.04
C ALA A 63 -5.65 9.66 2.05
N LEU A 64 -6.17 9.44 0.83
CA LEU A 64 -6.25 10.45 -0.22
C LEU A 64 -7.41 11.44 -0.07
N ARG A 65 -8.32 11.28 0.91
CA ARG A 65 -9.46 12.20 1.10
C ARG A 65 -9.03 13.67 1.25
N PRO A 66 -8.05 14.05 2.09
CA PRO A 66 -7.62 15.43 2.21
C PRO A 66 -6.99 15.95 0.91
N PHE A 67 -6.25 15.09 0.20
CA PHE A 67 -5.67 15.43 -1.10
C PHE A 67 -6.75 15.74 -2.15
N ARG A 68 -7.79 14.89 -2.25
CA ARG A 68 -8.94 15.11 -3.13
C ARG A 68 -9.68 16.40 -2.80
N GLN A 69 -9.83 16.73 -1.52
CA GLN A 69 -10.46 17.98 -1.09
C GLN A 69 -9.62 19.21 -1.46
N ARG A 70 -8.29 19.09 -1.36
CA ARG A 70 -7.37 20.16 -1.72
C ARG A 70 -7.28 20.40 -3.22
N PHE A 71 -7.43 19.32 -4.01
CA PHE A 71 -7.24 19.32 -5.46
C PHE A 71 -8.45 18.70 -6.19
N PRO A 72 -9.64 19.33 -6.13
CA PRO A 72 -10.88 18.73 -6.63
C PRO A 72 -10.91 18.53 -8.15
N GLU A 73 -10.15 19.33 -8.89
CA GLU A 73 -10.06 19.27 -10.35
C GLU A 73 -9.09 18.18 -10.86
N HIS A 74 -8.35 17.51 -9.97
CA HIS A 74 -7.40 16.47 -10.35
C HIS A 74 -8.12 15.13 -10.52
N LEU A 75 -7.84 14.46 -11.63
CA LEU A 75 -8.28 13.08 -11.86
C LEU A 75 -7.32 12.14 -11.15
N ILE A 76 -7.84 11.34 -10.22
CA ILE A 76 -7.07 10.38 -9.43
C ILE A 76 -7.64 8.99 -9.67
N TYR A 77 -6.79 8.08 -10.14
CA TYR A 77 -7.16 6.69 -10.42
C TYR A 77 -6.19 5.74 -9.72
N HIS A 78 -6.73 4.82 -8.93
CA HIS A 78 -5.95 3.82 -8.20
C HIS A 78 -6.10 2.46 -8.89
N CYS A 79 -5.01 1.95 -9.45
CA CYS A 79 -4.93 0.72 -10.20
C CYS A 79 -3.97 -0.25 -9.53
N MET A 80 -4.49 -1.15 -8.69
CA MET A 80 -3.70 -2.15 -7.96
C MET A 80 -2.58 -1.50 -7.13
N ASP A 81 -1.36 -1.45 -7.67
CA ASP A 81 -0.18 -0.92 -6.99
C ASP A 81 0.22 0.45 -7.57
N ASP A 82 -0.52 1.00 -8.52
CA ASP A 82 -0.24 2.31 -9.15
C ASP A 82 -1.31 3.35 -8.80
N LEU A 83 -0.87 4.53 -8.39
CA LEU A 83 -1.71 5.73 -8.27
C LEU A 83 -1.41 6.69 -9.41
N LEU A 84 -2.39 6.91 -10.28
CA LEU A 84 -2.32 7.82 -11.41
C LEU A 84 -3.02 9.13 -11.09
N ILE A 85 -2.35 10.25 -11.33
CA ILE A 85 -2.87 11.59 -11.09
C ILE A 85 -2.69 12.45 -12.34
N CYS A 86 -3.79 13.00 -12.84
CA CYS A 86 -3.82 13.78 -14.08
C CYS A 86 -4.52 15.13 -13.87
N ALA A 87 -3.91 16.20 -14.39
CA ALA A 87 -4.45 17.56 -14.37
C ALA A 87 -3.86 18.39 -15.53
N ARG A 88 -4.48 19.50 -15.89
CA ARG A 88 -4.08 20.32 -17.05
C ARG A 88 -2.72 21.01 -16.86
N ASP A 89 -2.43 21.50 -15.65
CA ASP A 89 -1.18 22.19 -15.29
C ASP A 89 -0.68 21.69 -13.92
N LEU A 90 0.24 20.72 -13.91
CA LEU A 90 0.53 19.94 -12.71
C LEU A 90 1.90 20.34 -12.12
N ASN A 91 1.90 20.99 -10.96
CA ASN A 91 3.14 21.21 -10.22
C ASN A 91 3.55 19.91 -9.53
N LYS A 92 4.51 19.19 -10.14
CA LYS A 92 4.89 17.84 -9.69
C LYS A 92 5.45 17.81 -8.27
N GLU A 93 6.26 18.79 -7.90
CA GLU A 93 6.90 18.85 -6.58
C GLU A 93 5.84 19.03 -5.49
N LEU A 94 4.96 20.03 -5.65
CA LEU A 94 3.85 20.28 -4.73
C LEU A 94 2.94 19.05 -4.60
N VAL A 95 2.60 18.40 -5.72
CA VAL A 95 1.71 17.24 -5.72
C VAL A 95 2.34 16.06 -5.01
N LEU A 96 3.61 15.74 -5.30
CA LEU A 96 4.32 14.65 -4.65
C LEU A 96 4.48 14.88 -3.14
N ASP A 97 4.76 16.11 -2.71
CA ASP A 97 4.86 16.45 -1.29
C ASP A 97 3.54 16.26 -0.55
N ASN A 98 2.42 16.68 -1.15
CA ASN A 98 1.09 16.49 -0.57
C ASN A 98 0.69 15.01 -0.53
N LEU A 99 1.07 14.21 -1.53
CA LEU A 99 0.82 12.76 -1.56
C LEU A 99 1.64 12.02 -0.51
N HIS A 100 2.93 12.32 -0.41
CA HIS A 100 3.78 11.75 0.63
C HIS A 100 3.30 12.13 2.04
N ALA A 101 2.75 13.34 2.22
CA ALA A 101 2.14 13.73 3.48
C ALA A 101 0.82 12.98 3.76
N ALA A 102 0.04 12.67 2.71
CA ALA A 102 -1.23 11.95 2.85
C ALA A 102 -1.04 10.43 3.09
N LEU A 103 0.01 9.84 2.52
CA LEU A 103 0.27 8.39 2.54
C LEU A 103 1.26 7.94 3.63
N LYS A 104 1.76 8.86 4.46
CA LYS A 104 2.54 8.56 5.67
C LYS A 104 1.63 8.28 6.86
#